data_AF-A0A5C2S883-F1
#
_entry.id   AF-A0A5C2S883-F1
#
_cell.length_a   1.000
_cell.length_b   1.000
_cell.length_c   1.000
_cell.angle_alpha   90.00
_cell.angle_beta   90.00
_cell.angle_gamma   90.00
#
_symmetry.space_group_name_H-M   'P 1'
#
loop_
_entity.id
_entity.type
_entity.pdbx_description
1 polymer ?
#
loop_
_entity_poly.entity_id
_entity_poly.type
_entity_poly.pdbx_seq_one_letter_code
_entity_poly.pdbx_strand_id
1 'polypeptide(L)'
;MLRILSTIRSVIVSKRIHALRYSVAGLPRCSRLHSHSAPATDEITSKSHYVQANIKTLRPDNLTEADYIHLPTQQEYVFVWDALARSNTLQVSAKANRRPCATFRLGKSPSTFPAGLSGYLYYWTPSMPAPPTAGEIRFRRMFTPSPLSFNNGRDLLSSNGLPWRLQLPTIATFDLYQVYRDILLRDGLVSKETLAIAADMGRQRKAWGVEAQGLVYSFGQPWCIDLGSKVHWWQFMGERDLFKSVLLPNVLSCKIGDQRIPSPWLGRALCTFTPDEHPRHSGDRVVNIKYHKVLELHPNPAFPEELRYVVREPKANTLLRRGAHPWQLHLDTCKPELREGFHVLFANARLPPLRTTRSLRSKPVPAGEREQHNVPSNARLLQPRTG
;
A
#
# COMPACT_ATOMS: atom_id res chain seq x y z
N MET A 1 -33.39 20.65 4.27
CA MET A 1 -31.96 20.47 4.63
C MET A 1 -31.51 21.29 5.86
N LEU A 2 -32.02 22.51 6.08
CA LEU A 2 -31.66 23.36 7.23
C LEU A 2 -32.16 22.88 8.62
N ARG A 3 -33.24 22.09 8.70
CA ARG A 3 -33.76 21.56 9.97
C ARG A 3 -32.97 20.38 10.56
N ILE A 4 -32.13 19.71 9.78
CA ILE A 4 -31.34 18.54 10.24
C ILE A 4 -30.08 19.00 11.00
N LEU A 5 -29.57 20.20 10.71
CA LEU A 5 -28.40 20.76 11.39
C LEU A 5 -28.71 21.33 12.78
N SER A 6 -29.96 21.74 13.07
CA SER A 6 -30.30 22.30 14.40
C SER A 6 -30.49 21.21 15.46
N THR A 7 -31.03 20.04 15.09
CA THR A 7 -31.23 18.94 16.04
C THR A 7 -29.91 18.30 16.48
N ILE A 8 -28.90 18.23 15.59
CA ILE A 8 -27.58 17.68 15.92
C ILE A 8 -26.79 18.63 16.85
N ARG A 9 -26.99 19.96 16.74
CA ARG A 9 -26.39 20.93 17.66
C ARG A 9 -26.96 20.84 19.08
N SER A 10 -28.22 20.44 19.24
CA SER A 10 -28.91 20.42 20.55
C SER A 10 -28.50 19.24 21.44
N VAL A 11 -28.07 18.11 20.88
CA VAL A 11 -27.77 16.89 21.65
C VAL A 11 -26.32 16.87 22.17
N ILE A 12 -25.41 17.66 21.58
CA ILE A 12 -23.96 17.59 21.87
C ILE A 12 -23.52 18.55 23.00
N VAL A 13 -24.42 19.39 23.53
CA VAL A 13 -24.06 20.42 24.55
C VAL A 13 -23.84 19.85 25.98
N SER A 14 -24.13 18.58 26.26
CA SER A 14 -24.18 18.08 27.66
C SER A 14 -23.09 17.10 28.12
N LYS A 15 -21.88 17.10 27.53
CA LYS A 15 -20.75 16.35 28.12
C LYS A 15 -19.43 17.13 28.06
N ARG A 16 -19.12 17.84 29.15
CA ARG A 16 -17.76 18.32 29.45
C ARG A 16 -16.88 17.10 29.75
N ILE A 17 -15.89 16.84 28.90
CA ILE A 17 -14.80 15.90 29.19
C ILE A 17 -13.50 16.71 29.13
N HIS A 18 -12.72 16.61 30.21
CA HIS A 18 -11.47 17.34 30.40
C HIS A 18 -10.44 17.04 29.30
N ALA A 19 -9.83 18.10 28.78
CA ALA A 19 -8.70 18.03 27.85
C ALA A 19 -7.44 17.59 28.60
N LEU A 20 -6.92 16.41 28.29
CA LEU A 20 -5.58 15.99 28.67
C LEU A 20 -4.58 16.40 27.60
N ARG A 21 -3.64 17.27 27.99
CA ARG A 21 -2.44 17.62 27.22
C ARG A 21 -1.53 16.39 27.18
N TYR A 22 -1.22 15.88 25.98
CA TYR A 22 -0.23 14.82 25.83
C TYR A 22 1.17 15.41 25.66
N SER A 23 1.98 15.23 26.70
CA SER A 23 3.44 15.36 26.66
C SER A 23 4.04 14.08 26.09
N VAL A 24 5.01 14.21 25.17
CA VAL A 24 5.77 13.11 24.61
C VAL A 24 6.97 12.87 25.52
N ALA A 25 6.89 11.87 26.40
CA ALA A 25 8.02 11.44 27.21
C ALA A 25 8.00 9.91 27.43
N GLY A 26 9.14 9.27 27.15
CA GLY A 26 9.60 8.04 27.79
C GLY A 26 8.93 6.72 27.39
N LEU A 27 9.50 6.03 26.41
CA LEU A 27 9.38 4.57 26.32
C LEU A 27 10.32 3.94 27.36
N PRO A 28 9.86 3.06 28.27
CA PRO A 28 10.74 2.40 29.22
C PRO A 28 11.54 1.29 28.54
N ARG A 29 12.85 1.30 28.79
CA ARG A 29 13.75 0.16 28.58
C ARG A 29 13.31 -0.97 29.51
N CYS A 30 12.89 -2.11 28.95
CA CYS A 30 12.71 -3.32 29.74
C CYS A 30 14.09 -3.90 30.10
N SER A 31 14.46 -3.73 31.37
CA SER A 31 15.57 -4.40 32.03
C SER A 31 15.28 -5.89 32.20
N ARG A 32 16.31 -6.71 31.99
CA ARG A 32 16.36 -8.13 32.35
C ARG A 32 16.18 -8.26 33.86
N LEU A 33 15.28 -9.13 34.29
CA LEU A 33 15.31 -9.72 35.62
C LEU A 33 15.33 -11.24 35.47
N HIS A 34 16.37 -11.83 36.05
CA HIS A 34 16.50 -13.26 36.25
C HIS A 34 15.49 -13.72 37.31
N SER A 35 14.88 -14.87 37.10
CA SER A 35 14.17 -15.61 38.13
C SER A 35 14.36 -17.10 37.85
N HIS A 36 15.05 -17.76 38.76
CA HIS A 36 15.22 -19.19 38.85
C HIS A 36 13.96 -19.83 39.43
N SER A 37 13.42 -20.85 38.77
CA SER A 37 13.11 -22.16 39.37
C SER A 37 12.41 -23.06 38.34
N ALA A 38 13.03 -24.21 38.06
CA ALA A 38 12.44 -25.30 37.30
C ALA A 38 11.48 -26.10 38.20
N PRO A 39 10.58 -26.88 37.59
CA PRO A 39 10.70 -28.32 37.79
C PRO A 39 10.82 -29.07 36.47
N ALA A 40 11.62 -30.13 36.54
CA ALA A 40 11.95 -31.04 35.46
C ALA A 40 10.71 -31.76 34.91
N THR A 41 10.51 -31.64 33.61
CA THR A 41 9.86 -32.66 32.79
C THR A 41 10.75 -32.83 31.57
N ASP A 42 11.36 -34.00 31.47
CA ASP A 42 12.18 -34.44 30.35
C ASP A 42 11.30 -34.64 29.11
N GLU A 43 10.92 -33.54 28.46
CA GLU A 43 10.64 -33.55 27.03
C GLU A 43 11.87 -33.01 26.32
N ILE A 44 12.65 -33.91 25.74
CA ILE A 44 13.66 -33.57 24.75
C ILE A 44 12.91 -32.91 23.59
N THR A 45 12.79 -31.59 23.63
CA THR A 45 12.27 -30.78 22.53
C THR A 45 13.18 -31.04 21.34
N SER A 46 12.72 -31.95 20.46
CA SER A 46 13.29 -32.19 19.14
C SER A 46 13.61 -30.84 18.51
N LYS A 47 14.90 -30.54 18.32
CA LYS A 47 15.33 -29.32 17.63
C LYS A 47 14.61 -29.30 16.29
N SER A 48 13.69 -28.35 16.11
CA SER A 48 12.89 -28.25 14.90
C SER A 48 13.82 -28.21 13.69
N HIS A 49 13.82 -29.28 12.90
CA HIS A 49 14.66 -29.37 11.72
C HIS A 49 14.08 -28.43 10.67
N TYR A 50 14.77 -27.31 10.42
CA TYR A 50 14.36 -26.36 9.41
C TYR A 50 14.48 -26.96 8.02
N VAL A 51 13.50 -26.70 7.16
CA VAL A 51 13.58 -27.12 5.76
C VAL A 51 14.68 -26.31 5.05
N GLN A 52 15.50 -27.03 4.28
CA GLN A 52 16.51 -26.47 3.39
C GLN A 52 16.11 -26.80 1.95
N ALA A 53 15.76 -25.79 1.17
CA ALA A 53 15.36 -25.92 -0.22
C ALA A 53 16.50 -25.48 -1.15
N ASN A 54 16.78 -26.27 -2.19
CA ASN A 54 17.71 -25.89 -3.24
C ASN A 54 16.88 -25.54 -4.48
N ILE A 55 16.97 -24.31 -4.98
CA ILE A 55 16.26 -23.90 -6.18
C ILE A 55 17.26 -23.54 -7.28
N LYS A 56 16.94 -23.91 -8.50
CA LYS A 56 17.70 -23.63 -9.72
C LYS A 56 17.23 -22.36 -10.39
N THR A 57 15.95 -21.99 -10.32
CA THR A 57 15.43 -20.81 -11.02
C THR A 57 14.24 -20.19 -10.30
N LEU A 58 13.96 -18.92 -10.62
CA LEU A 58 12.73 -18.23 -10.23
C LEU A 58 11.83 -17.95 -11.45
N ARG A 59 12.22 -18.37 -12.65
CA ARG A 59 11.42 -18.19 -13.87
C ARG A 59 10.37 -19.30 -13.97
N PRO A 60 9.06 -19.00 -13.99
CA PRO A 60 8.01 -20.02 -14.05
C PRO A 60 8.20 -21.06 -15.16
N ASP A 61 8.58 -20.61 -16.36
CA ASP A 61 8.72 -21.47 -17.54
C ASP A 61 9.91 -22.44 -17.47
N ASN A 62 10.85 -22.20 -16.56
CA ASN A 62 12.04 -23.02 -16.39
C ASN A 62 12.01 -23.87 -15.11
N LEU A 63 10.91 -23.84 -14.35
CA LEU A 63 10.78 -24.62 -13.13
C LEU A 63 10.89 -26.13 -13.42
N THR A 64 11.57 -26.84 -12.54
CA THR A 64 11.69 -28.31 -12.57
C THR A 64 11.17 -28.91 -11.27
N GLU A 65 10.96 -30.23 -11.20
CA GLU A 65 10.55 -30.88 -9.95
C GLU A 65 11.55 -30.63 -8.81
N ALA A 66 12.82 -30.40 -9.13
CA ALA A 66 13.87 -30.10 -8.16
C ALA A 66 13.70 -28.72 -7.48
N ASP A 67 12.94 -27.80 -8.08
CA ASP A 67 12.62 -26.48 -7.50
C ASP A 67 11.45 -26.52 -6.50
N TYR A 68 10.82 -27.70 -6.33
CA TYR A 68 9.66 -27.87 -5.48
C TYR A 68 10.04 -27.81 -3.99
N ILE A 69 9.34 -26.95 -3.26
CA ILE A 69 9.50 -26.82 -1.81
C ILE A 69 8.33 -27.53 -1.14
N HIS A 70 8.62 -28.45 -0.24
CA HIS A 70 7.63 -29.13 0.60
C HIS A 70 7.98 -28.97 2.07
N LEU A 71 7.01 -28.50 2.88
CA LEU A 71 7.14 -28.30 4.32
C LEU A 71 6.35 -29.38 5.05
N PRO A 72 6.97 -30.49 5.48
CA PRO A 72 6.25 -31.59 6.11
C PRO A 72 5.71 -31.22 7.50
N THR A 73 6.38 -30.29 8.17
CA THR A 73 6.02 -29.77 9.50
C THR A 73 5.80 -28.27 9.46
N GLN A 74 5.30 -27.72 10.55
CA GLN A 74 5.21 -26.27 10.72
C GLN A 74 6.61 -25.65 10.73
N GLN A 75 6.80 -24.54 10.01
CA GLN A 75 8.12 -23.91 9.83
C GLN A 75 8.00 -22.40 10.07
N GLU A 76 8.86 -21.82 10.92
CA GLU A 76 8.96 -20.35 11.02
C GLU A 76 9.59 -19.77 9.75
N TYR A 77 10.56 -20.49 9.20
CA TYR A 77 11.26 -20.11 7.99
C TYR A 77 11.88 -21.31 7.28
N VAL A 78 12.22 -21.09 6.01
CA VAL A 78 12.90 -22.04 5.14
C VAL A 78 14.20 -21.42 4.67
N PHE A 79 15.30 -22.17 4.71
CA PHE A 79 16.55 -21.75 4.08
C PHE A 79 16.52 -22.11 2.61
N VAL A 80 16.84 -21.15 1.75
CA VAL A 80 16.83 -21.33 0.30
C VAL A 80 18.24 -21.14 -0.24
N TRP A 81 18.71 -22.13 -0.97
CA TRP A 81 20.04 -22.21 -1.55
C TRP A 81 19.93 -22.16 -3.08
N ASP A 82 20.94 -21.60 -3.74
CA ASP A 82 21.06 -21.68 -5.20
C ASP A 82 21.70 -23.01 -5.58
N ALA A 83 20.91 -23.89 -6.20
CA ALA A 83 21.34 -25.22 -6.64
C ALA A 83 22.43 -25.17 -7.72
N LEU A 84 22.57 -24.04 -8.43
CA LEU A 84 23.55 -23.86 -9.49
C LEU A 84 24.75 -23.02 -9.05
N ALA A 85 24.81 -22.62 -7.77
CA ALA A 85 26.00 -21.97 -7.23
C ALA A 85 27.18 -22.94 -7.33
N ARG A 86 28.18 -22.60 -8.15
CA ARG A 86 29.41 -23.39 -8.24
C ARG A 86 30.08 -23.40 -6.86
N SER A 87 30.55 -24.57 -6.40
CA SER A 87 31.31 -24.77 -5.15
C SER A 87 32.66 -24.03 -5.06
N ASN A 88 32.84 -22.92 -5.77
CA ASN A 88 34.01 -22.04 -5.63
C ASN A 88 33.98 -21.21 -4.33
N THR A 89 33.01 -21.44 -3.44
CA THR A 89 32.88 -20.80 -2.13
C THR A 89 33.94 -21.21 -1.11
N LEU A 90 34.90 -22.07 -1.47
CA LEU A 90 36.06 -22.36 -0.62
C LEU A 90 37.20 -21.32 -0.74
N GLN A 91 37.12 -20.34 -1.64
CA GLN A 91 38.08 -19.22 -1.69
C GLN A 91 37.42 -17.84 -1.92
N VAL A 92 36.37 -17.52 -1.16
CA VAL A 92 35.91 -16.13 -1.08
C VAL A 92 36.53 -15.50 0.15
N SER A 93 37.48 -14.59 -0.09
CA SER A 93 38.05 -13.65 0.87
C SER A 93 37.02 -13.21 1.92
N ALA A 94 37.41 -13.30 3.20
CA ALA A 94 36.62 -12.96 4.39
C ALA A 94 36.06 -11.51 4.43
N LYS A 95 36.23 -10.71 3.37
CA LYS A 95 35.74 -9.33 3.25
C LYS A 95 34.32 -9.19 2.72
N ALA A 96 33.74 -10.20 2.06
CA ALA A 96 32.36 -10.13 1.60
C ALA A 96 31.48 -11.00 2.50
N ASN A 97 30.61 -10.37 3.31
CA ASN A 97 29.59 -11.03 4.15
C ASN A 97 28.51 -11.73 3.29
N ARG A 98 28.91 -12.65 2.41
CA ARG A 98 28.00 -13.38 1.55
C ARG A 98 27.34 -14.48 2.37
N ARG A 99 26.02 -14.38 2.56
CA ARG A 99 25.25 -15.47 3.15
C ARG A 99 25.08 -16.55 2.09
N PRO A 100 25.36 -17.83 2.42
CA PRO A 100 25.30 -18.89 1.43
C PRO A 100 23.84 -19.32 1.14
N CYS A 101 22.88 -18.85 1.94
CA CYS A 101 21.46 -19.09 1.77
C CYS A 101 20.63 -17.80 1.98
N ALA A 102 19.47 -17.75 1.34
CA ALA A 102 18.41 -16.79 1.63
C ALA A 102 17.37 -17.38 2.59
N THR A 103 16.48 -16.54 3.10
CA THR A 103 15.38 -17.00 3.97
C THR A 103 14.01 -16.73 3.36
N PHE A 104 13.14 -17.74 3.38
CA PHE A 104 11.72 -17.64 3.04
C PHE A 104 10.90 -17.70 4.35
N ARG A 105 10.08 -16.67 4.61
CA ARG A 105 9.30 -16.49 5.86
C ARG A 105 7.92 -15.95 5.57
N LEU A 106 6.90 -16.42 6.28
CA LEU A 106 5.52 -15.95 6.07
C LEU A 106 5.32 -14.48 6.48
N GLY A 107 6.02 -14.05 7.53
CA GLY A 107 5.92 -12.70 8.07
C GLY A 107 6.92 -12.49 9.20
N LYS A 108 6.62 -11.55 10.10
CA LYS A 108 7.36 -11.40 11.35
C LYS A 108 6.97 -12.49 12.33
N SER A 109 7.95 -12.96 13.11
CA SER A 109 7.73 -13.92 14.20
C SER A 109 6.65 -13.38 15.15
N PRO A 110 5.68 -14.22 15.61
CA PRO A 110 5.64 -15.69 15.53
C PRO A 110 4.87 -16.27 14.31
N SER A 111 4.83 -15.60 13.16
CA SER A 111 4.15 -16.14 11.96
C SER A 111 4.87 -17.40 11.44
N THR A 112 4.14 -18.51 11.29
CA THR A 112 4.68 -19.80 10.81
C THR A 112 3.91 -20.30 9.59
N PHE A 113 4.60 -21.03 8.71
CA PHE A 113 3.97 -21.77 7.64
C PHE A 113 3.27 -23.02 8.20
N PRO A 114 2.04 -23.33 7.75
CA PRO A 114 1.37 -24.55 8.15
C PRO A 114 2.10 -25.79 7.60
N ALA A 115 1.99 -26.91 8.31
CA ALA A 115 2.43 -28.20 7.82
C ALA A 115 1.71 -28.57 6.51
N GLY A 116 2.42 -29.27 5.62
CA GLY A 116 1.94 -29.66 4.30
C GLY A 116 1.99 -28.54 3.24
N LEU A 117 2.43 -27.32 3.59
CA LEU A 117 2.61 -26.26 2.60
C LEU A 117 3.64 -26.69 1.57
N SER A 118 3.26 -26.62 0.30
CA SER A 118 4.14 -27.01 -0.80
C SER A 118 3.87 -26.21 -2.08
N GLY A 119 4.88 -26.15 -2.94
CA GLY A 119 4.84 -25.32 -4.14
C GLY A 119 6.19 -24.77 -4.58
N TYR A 120 6.15 -23.67 -5.33
CA TYR A 120 7.32 -23.08 -5.99
C TYR A 120 7.48 -21.61 -5.62
N LEU A 121 8.73 -21.19 -5.42
CA LEU A 121 9.08 -19.77 -5.48
C LEU A 121 9.20 -19.36 -6.95
N TYR A 122 8.69 -18.18 -7.28
CA TYR A 122 8.80 -17.63 -8.63
C TYR A 122 8.86 -16.11 -8.59
N TYR A 123 9.49 -15.52 -9.61
CA TYR A 123 9.51 -14.09 -9.82
C TYR A 123 8.29 -13.66 -10.63
N TRP A 124 7.55 -12.71 -10.09
CA TRP A 124 6.39 -12.12 -10.74
C TRP A 124 6.67 -10.65 -11.02
N THR A 125 6.33 -10.22 -12.23
CA THR A 125 6.35 -8.82 -12.64
C THR A 125 4.93 -8.37 -12.97
N PRO A 126 4.51 -7.18 -12.50
CA PRO A 126 3.24 -6.61 -12.92
C PRO A 126 3.27 -6.29 -14.42
N SER A 127 2.13 -6.49 -15.09
CA SER A 127 1.92 -6.01 -16.45
C SER A 127 2.04 -4.48 -16.48
N MET A 128 2.58 -3.94 -17.58
CA MET A 128 2.67 -2.50 -17.79
C MET A 128 1.27 -1.86 -17.77
N PRO A 129 1.11 -0.64 -17.24
CA PRO A 129 2.17 0.27 -16.81
C PRO A 129 2.61 0.09 -15.34
N ALA A 130 3.85 -0.35 -15.11
CA ALA A 130 4.47 -0.42 -13.79
C ALA A 130 5.99 -0.20 -13.89
N PRO A 131 6.66 0.34 -12.86
CA PRO A 131 8.11 0.43 -12.82
C PRO A 131 8.76 -0.97 -12.91
N PRO A 132 9.92 -1.13 -13.59
CA PRO A 132 10.67 -2.39 -13.58
C PRO A 132 11.06 -2.87 -12.18
N THR A 133 11.16 -1.94 -11.23
CA THR A 133 11.45 -2.23 -9.81
C THR A 133 10.27 -2.81 -9.04
N ALA A 134 9.07 -2.88 -9.64
CA ALA A 134 7.85 -3.39 -9.01
C ALA A 134 7.76 -4.92 -8.96
N GLY A 135 8.73 -5.63 -9.52
CA GLY A 135 8.77 -7.09 -9.44
C GLY A 135 8.95 -7.62 -8.03
N GLU A 136 8.50 -8.85 -7.81
CA GLU A 136 8.45 -9.48 -6.50
C GLU A 136 8.58 -11.00 -6.62
N ILE A 137 9.22 -11.63 -5.64
CA ILE A 137 9.18 -13.08 -5.49
C ILE A 137 7.89 -13.45 -4.76
N ARG A 138 7.16 -14.42 -5.29
CA ARG A 138 5.95 -15.00 -4.70
C ARG A 138 6.12 -16.49 -4.50
N PHE A 139 5.20 -17.08 -3.74
CA PHE A 139 5.12 -18.53 -3.55
C PHE A 139 3.81 -19.05 -4.12
N ARG A 140 3.89 -19.89 -5.16
CA ARG A 140 2.75 -20.56 -5.80
C ARG A 140 2.50 -21.88 -5.10
N ARG A 141 1.40 -21.98 -4.35
CA ARG A 141 0.97 -23.22 -3.69
C ARG A 141 0.52 -24.24 -4.72
N MET A 142 1.10 -25.43 -4.65
CA MET A 142 0.82 -26.58 -5.52
C MET A 142 0.82 -27.85 -4.69
N PHE A 143 0.03 -28.85 -5.08
CA PHE A 143 -0.03 -30.14 -4.38
C PHE A 143 0.90 -31.19 -4.99
N THR A 144 1.30 -30.98 -6.25
CA THR A 144 2.19 -31.89 -6.98
C THR A 144 3.46 -31.15 -7.39
N PRO A 145 4.60 -31.88 -7.48
CA PRO A 145 5.87 -31.33 -7.93
C PRO A 145 5.95 -31.20 -9.46
N SER A 146 4.81 -31.04 -10.16
CA SER A 146 4.78 -30.96 -11.62
C SER A 146 4.71 -29.51 -12.10
N PRO A 147 5.78 -28.96 -12.73
CA PRO A 147 5.78 -27.59 -13.25
C PRO A 147 4.71 -27.33 -14.33
N LEU A 148 4.30 -28.36 -15.07
CA LEU A 148 3.23 -28.26 -16.08
C LEU A 148 1.90 -27.80 -15.47
N SER A 149 1.69 -28.04 -14.18
CA SER A 149 0.50 -27.63 -13.44
C SER A 149 0.63 -26.25 -12.79
N PHE A 150 1.72 -25.50 -13.04
CA PHE A 150 2.02 -24.23 -12.38
C PHE A 150 0.84 -23.23 -12.40
N ASN A 151 0.18 -23.12 -13.56
CA ASN A 151 -0.96 -22.22 -13.75
C ASN A 151 -2.22 -22.62 -12.97
N ASN A 152 -2.32 -23.88 -12.54
CA ASN A 152 -3.43 -24.37 -11.70
C ASN A 152 -3.22 -24.05 -10.21
N GLY A 153 -1.99 -23.70 -9.82
CA GLY A 153 -1.65 -23.33 -8.46
C GLY A 153 -2.19 -21.96 -8.05
N ARG A 154 -2.27 -21.72 -6.73
CA ARG A 154 -2.70 -20.42 -6.17
C ARG A 154 -1.58 -19.77 -5.39
N ASP A 155 -1.45 -18.46 -5.47
CA ASP A 155 -0.48 -17.75 -4.62
C ASP A 155 -0.78 -18.00 -3.13
N LEU A 156 0.26 -18.24 -2.35
CA LEU A 156 0.19 -18.18 -0.89
C LEU A 156 -0.26 -16.78 -0.49
N LEU A 157 -1.24 -16.68 0.40
CA LEU A 157 -1.74 -15.40 0.87
C LEU A 157 -1.07 -15.01 2.21
N SER A 158 -0.79 -13.73 2.37
CA SER A 158 -0.44 -13.13 3.65
C SER A 158 -1.70 -12.92 4.51
N SER A 159 -1.50 -12.60 5.79
CA SER A 159 -2.60 -12.32 6.75
C SER A 159 -3.50 -11.14 6.33
N ASN A 160 -3.02 -10.29 5.43
CA ASN A 160 -3.78 -9.17 4.85
C ASN A 160 -4.60 -9.57 3.60
N GLY A 161 -4.64 -10.86 3.24
CA GLY A 161 -5.41 -11.37 2.10
C GLY A 161 -4.79 -11.10 0.72
N LEU A 162 -3.62 -10.46 0.65
CA LEU A 162 -2.85 -10.29 -0.58
C LEU A 162 -1.89 -11.47 -0.77
N PRO A 163 -1.42 -11.74 -2.01
CA PRO A 163 -0.32 -12.65 -2.24
C PRO A 163 0.87 -12.32 -1.33
N TRP A 164 1.42 -13.35 -0.70
CA TRP A 164 2.72 -13.28 -0.04
C TRP A 164 3.75 -12.91 -1.08
N ARG A 165 4.58 -11.94 -0.73
CA ARG A 165 5.53 -11.35 -1.66
C ARG A 165 6.78 -10.84 -0.98
N LEU A 166 7.89 -10.98 -1.66
CA LEU A 166 9.16 -10.36 -1.33
C LEU A 166 9.53 -9.38 -2.45
N GLN A 167 9.40 -8.10 -2.16
CA GLN A 167 9.54 -7.03 -3.17
C GLN A 167 11.01 -6.84 -3.59
N LEU A 168 11.25 -6.50 -4.85
CA LEU A 168 12.60 -6.31 -5.37
C LEU A 168 13.44 -5.30 -4.56
N PRO A 169 12.93 -4.14 -4.08
CA PRO A 169 13.71 -3.26 -3.23
C PRO A 169 14.21 -3.91 -1.93
N THR A 170 13.40 -4.81 -1.36
CA THR A 170 13.79 -5.60 -0.19
C THR A 170 14.88 -6.60 -0.56
N ILE A 171 14.71 -7.34 -1.66
CA ILE A 171 15.70 -8.32 -2.16
C ILE A 171 17.05 -7.64 -2.44
N ALA A 172 17.01 -6.48 -3.10
CA ALA A 172 18.18 -5.73 -3.51
C ALA A 172 19.00 -5.19 -2.32
N THR A 173 18.32 -4.86 -1.21
CA THR A 173 18.93 -4.13 -0.08
C THR A 173 19.51 -5.03 1.01
N PHE A 174 18.85 -6.15 1.33
CA PHE A 174 19.25 -6.97 2.48
C PHE A 174 20.13 -8.15 2.06
N ASP A 175 21.27 -8.31 2.71
CA ASP A 175 22.21 -9.41 2.43
C ASP A 175 21.61 -10.81 2.65
N LEU A 176 20.57 -10.90 3.48
CA LEU A 176 19.82 -12.13 3.69
C LEU A 176 19.04 -12.63 2.46
N TYR A 177 19.00 -11.84 1.38
CA TYR A 177 18.37 -12.21 0.11
C TYR A 177 19.38 -12.28 -1.04
N GLN A 178 20.67 -12.42 -0.75
CA GLN A 178 21.69 -12.49 -1.78
C GLN A 178 21.46 -13.63 -2.78
N VAL A 179 21.12 -14.84 -2.31
CA VAL A 179 20.81 -15.98 -3.19
C VAL A 179 19.74 -15.62 -4.22
N TYR A 180 18.69 -14.90 -3.82
CA TYR A 180 17.67 -14.43 -4.75
C TYR A 180 18.22 -13.40 -5.74
N ARG A 181 19.06 -12.45 -5.31
CA ARG A 181 19.72 -11.49 -6.22
C ARG A 181 20.54 -12.21 -7.29
N ASP A 182 21.31 -13.21 -6.88
CA ASP A 182 22.21 -13.96 -7.75
C ASP A 182 21.41 -14.75 -8.81
N ILE A 183 20.33 -15.43 -8.40
CA ILE A 183 19.41 -16.13 -9.32
C ILE A 183 18.73 -15.15 -10.28
N LEU A 184 18.20 -14.03 -9.79
CA LEU A 184 17.50 -13.04 -10.63
C LEU A 184 18.41 -12.44 -11.71
N LEU A 185 19.68 -12.16 -11.39
CA LEU A 185 20.67 -11.65 -12.34
C LEU A 185 21.10 -12.73 -13.34
N ARG A 186 21.41 -13.94 -12.85
CA ARG A 186 21.87 -15.06 -13.68
C ARG A 186 20.81 -15.46 -14.70
N ASP A 187 19.54 -15.51 -14.28
CA ASP A 187 18.42 -15.91 -15.14
C ASP A 187 17.91 -14.75 -16.03
N GLY A 188 18.56 -13.58 -15.98
CA GLY A 188 18.16 -12.40 -16.76
C GLY A 188 16.76 -11.88 -16.43
N LEU A 189 16.24 -12.17 -15.22
CA LEU A 189 14.93 -11.71 -14.76
C LEU A 189 14.94 -10.25 -14.33
N VAL A 190 16.12 -9.75 -13.93
CA VAL A 190 16.35 -8.36 -13.52
C VAL A 190 17.71 -7.91 -14.04
N SER A 191 17.81 -6.68 -14.55
CA SER A 191 19.09 -6.10 -14.96
C SER A 191 19.91 -5.58 -13.76
N LYS A 192 21.23 -5.44 -13.91
CA LYS A 192 22.09 -4.83 -12.88
C LYS A 192 21.66 -3.41 -12.53
N GLU A 193 21.23 -2.62 -13.52
CA GLU A 193 20.75 -1.26 -13.32
C GLU A 193 19.44 -1.26 -12.50
N THR A 194 18.47 -2.08 -12.88
CA THR A 194 17.19 -2.19 -12.14
C THR A 194 17.43 -2.62 -10.69
N LEU A 195 18.37 -3.54 -10.47
CA LEU A 195 18.72 -4.00 -9.13
C LEU A 195 19.41 -2.90 -8.30
N ALA A 196 20.26 -2.08 -8.91
CA ALA A 196 20.88 -0.94 -8.25
C ALA A 196 19.84 0.11 -7.80
N ILE A 197 18.92 0.48 -8.70
CA ILE A 197 17.80 1.39 -8.39
C ILE A 197 16.93 0.81 -7.26
N ALA A 198 16.60 -0.49 -7.34
CA ALA A 198 15.83 -1.15 -6.28
C ALA A 198 16.58 -1.15 -4.93
N ALA A 199 17.91 -1.25 -4.92
CA ALA A 199 18.71 -1.16 -3.71
C ALA A 199 18.68 0.25 -3.10
N ASP A 200 18.72 1.31 -3.92
CA ASP A 200 18.51 2.69 -3.46
C ASP A 200 17.13 2.87 -2.83
N MET A 201 16.07 2.42 -3.51
CA MET A 201 14.70 2.42 -3.00
C MET A 201 14.57 1.68 -1.66
N GLY A 202 15.20 0.51 -1.53
CA GLY A 202 15.11 -0.26 -0.28
C GLY A 202 15.93 0.36 0.86
N ARG A 203 17.05 1.04 0.57
CA ARG A 203 17.77 1.88 1.55
C ARG A 203 16.89 3.04 2.03
N GLN A 204 16.24 3.76 1.10
CA GLN A 204 15.30 4.82 1.41
C GLN A 204 14.16 4.32 2.31
N ARG A 205 13.58 3.16 1.97
CA ARG A 205 12.52 2.53 2.77
C ARG A 205 12.99 2.15 4.17
N LYS A 206 14.21 1.61 4.29
CA LYS A 206 14.82 1.24 5.58
C LYS A 206 15.02 2.49 6.45
N ALA A 207 15.47 3.60 5.87
CA ALA A 207 15.65 4.86 6.57
C ALA A 207 14.34 5.42 7.16
N TRP A 208 13.20 5.10 6.54
CA TRP A 208 11.89 5.49 7.08
C TRP A 208 11.45 4.69 8.31
N GLY A 209 12.12 3.58 8.65
CA GLY A 209 11.76 2.73 9.80
C GLY A 209 10.38 2.07 9.65
N VAL A 210 9.87 1.99 8.42
CA VAL A 210 8.52 1.52 8.14
C VAL A 210 8.52 0.02 7.88
N GLU A 211 7.64 -0.69 8.58
CA GLU A 211 7.24 -2.03 8.18
C GLU A 211 6.29 -2.02 6.99
N ALA A 212 6.60 -2.85 5.98
CA ALA A 212 5.76 -3.66 5.07
C ALA A 212 4.35 -3.19 4.60
N GLN A 213 3.86 -1.99 4.93
CA GLN A 213 2.58 -1.51 4.42
C GLN A 213 2.68 -1.23 2.92
N GLY A 214 1.58 -1.57 2.23
CA GLY A 214 1.54 -1.83 0.79
C GLY A 214 2.18 -0.74 -0.03
N LEU A 215 3.34 -1.05 -0.60
CA LEU A 215 3.97 -0.23 -1.64
C LEU A 215 3.09 -0.28 -2.89
N VAL A 216 2.56 0.86 -3.31
CA VAL A 216 1.66 1.01 -4.44
C VAL A 216 2.42 1.60 -5.63
N TYR A 217 2.38 0.92 -6.77
CA TYR A 217 3.02 1.38 -8.01
C TYR A 217 2.03 1.63 -9.14
N SER A 218 0.76 1.21 -9.02
CA SER A 218 -0.23 1.40 -10.09
C SER A 218 -1.64 1.64 -9.56
N PHE A 219 -2.47 2.29 -10.37
CA PHE A 219 -3.91 2.29 -10.19
C PHE A 219 -4.47 0.86 -10.35
N GLY A 220 -5.51 0.54 -9.59
CA GLY A 220 -6.08 -0.81 -9.57
C GLY A 220 -5.28 -1.83 -8.77
N GLN A 221 -4.05 -1.53 -8.33
CA GLN A 221 -3.28 -2.41 -7.46
C GLN A 221 -3.96 -2.55 -6.09
N PRO A 222 -4.27 -3.78 -5.63
CA PRO A 222 -4.85 -3.98 -4.31
C PRO A 222 -3.85 -3.70 -3.19
N TRP A 223 -4.33 -3.04 -2.14
CA TRP A 223 -3.63 -2.83 -0.88
C TRP A 223 -4.61 -3.01 0.28
N CYS A 224 -4.12 -3.44 1.45
CA CYS A 224 -4.97 -3.65 2.62
C CYS A 224 -5.08 -2.37 3.45
N ILE A 225 -6.29 -2.04 3.87
CA ILE A 225 -6.60 -0.98 4.83
C ILE A 225 -7.19 -1.59 6.11
N ASP A 226 -6.74 -1.08 7.25
CA ASP A 226 -7.43 -1.26 8.54
C ASP A 226 -8.44 -0.11 8.69
N LEU A 227 -9.74 -0.44 8.69
CA LEU A 227 -10.83 0.54 8.73
C LEU A 227 -10.92 1.26 10.09
N GLY A 228 -10.38 0.66 11.15
CA GLY A 228 -10.36 1.22 12.50
C GLY A 228 -9.16 2.12 12.80
N SER A 229 -8.12 2.09 11.96
CA SER A 229 -6.91 2.90 12.21
C SER A 229 -7.22 4.40 12.23
N LYS A 230 -6.69 5.14 13.21
CA LYS A 230 -6.92 6.59 13.35
C LYS A 230 -6.30 7.41 12.22
N VAL A 231 -5.24 6.87 11.60
CA VAL A 231 -4.50 7.50 10.50
C VAL A 231 -4.19 6.48 9.42
N HIS A 232 -4.12 6.94 8.17
CA HIS A 232 -3.62 6.17 7.05
C HIS A 232 -2.56 6.96 6.31
N TRP A 233 -1.68 6.23 5.65
CA TRP A 233 -0.65 6.78 4.81
C TRP A 233 -0.15 5.65 3.91
N TRP A 234 0.51 6.02 2.82
CA TRP A 234 0.92 5.07 1.79
C TRP A 234 2.34 5.34 1.33
N GLN A 235 2.96 4.29 0.79
CA GLN A 235 4.22 4.36 0.06
C GLN A 235 3.92 4.14 -1.41
N PHE A 236 4.55 4.93 -2.26
CA PHE A 236 4.41 4.84 -3.71
C PHE A 236 5.76 4.55 -4.34
N MET A 237 5.77 3.69 -5.34
CA MET A 237 6.98 3.40 -6.12
C MET A 237 6.88 4.13 -7.45
N GLY A 238 7.82 5.04 -7.67
CA GLY A 238 8.04 5.66 -8.98
C GLY A 238 9.05 4.86 -9.80
N GLU A 239 9.46 5.45 -10.91
CA GLU A 239 10.41 4.81 -11.82
C GLU A 239 11.77 4.55 -11.17
N ARG A 240 12.28 5.53 -10.39
CA ARG A 240 13.61 5.45 -9.76
C ARG A 240 13.62 5.70 -8.25
N ASP A 241 12.53 6.22 -7.68
CA ASP A 241 12.44 6.60 -6.27
C ASP A 241 11.18 6.06 -5.58
N LEU A 242 11.21 6.04 -4.24
CA LEU A 242 10.01 5.87 -3.43
C LEU A 242 9.50 7.21 -2.93
N PHE A 243 8.18 7.28 -2.77
CA PHE A 243 7.47 8.43 -2.23
C PHE A 243 6.59 7.99 -1.09
N LYS A 244 6.26 8.91 -0.19
CA LYS A 244 5.38 8.65 0.95
C LYS A 244 4.33 9.75 1.03
N SER A 245 3.08 9.38 1.28
CA SER A 245 2.07 10.40 1.62
C SER A 245 2.28 10.91 3.05
N VAL A 246 1.82 12.13 3.32
CA VAL A 246 1.61 12.56 4.70
C VAL A 246 0.64 11.63 5.45
N LEU A 247 0.69 11.69 6.78
CA LEU A 247 -0.30 11.04 7.64
C LEU A 247 -1.65 11.70 7.40
N LEU A 248 -2.55 10.95 6.79
CA LEU A 248 -3.93 11.34 6.61
C LEU A 248 -4.74 10.83 7.80
N PRO A 249 -5.63 11.64 8.37
CA PRO A 249 -6.65 11.12 9.27
C PRO A 249 -7.45 10.01 8.58
N ASN A 250 -8.08 9.14 9.38
CA ASN A 250 -8.89 8.04 8.87
C ASN A 250 -9.77 8.49 7.67
N VAL A 251 -9.68 7.75 6.56
CA VAL A 251 -10.29 8.18 5.29
C VAL A 251 -11.80 8.15 5.34
N LEU A 252 -12.37 7.29 6.20
CA LEU A 252 -13.80 7.17 6.47
C LEU A 252 -14.30 8.22 7.47
N SER A 253 -13.44 8.74 8.34
CA SER A 253 -13.80 9.77 9.32
C SER A 253 -14.26 11.07 8.65
N CYS A 254 -15.46 11.52 8.98
CA CYS A 254 -15.97 12.84 8.61
C CYS A 254 -15.74 13.87 9.74
N LYS A 255 -15.92 15.15 9.41
CA LYS A 255 -15.96 16.24 10.39
C LYS A 255 -17.39 16.74 10.52
N ILE A 256 -17.81 17.01 11.75
CA ILE A 256 -19.07 17.68 12.07
C ILE A 256 -18.70 18.85 12.99
N GLY A 257 -18.82 20.07 12.48
CA GLY A 257 -18.19 21.24 13.10
C GLY A 257 -16.68 21.03 13.21
N ASP A 258 -16.14 21.25 14.40
CA ASP A 258 -14.71 21.06 14.71
C ASP A 258 -14.37 19.63 15.16
N GLN A 259 -15.38 18.81 15.45
CA GLN A 259 -15.18 17.45 15.93
C GLN A 259 -14.99 16.47 14.76
N ARG A 260 -13.98 15.62 14.88
CA ARG A 260 -13.77 14.50 13.97
C ARG A 260 -14.51 13.28 14.50
N ILE A 261 -15.39 12.72 13.69
CA ILE A 261 -16.13 11.50 14.00
C ILE A 261 -15.22 10.30 13.69
N PRO A 262 -15.17 9.26 14.54
CA PRO A 262 -14.41 8.05 14.24
C PRO A 262 -14.93 7.36 12.97
N SER A 263 -14.18 6.37 12.47
CA SER A 263 -14.67 5.54 11.36
C SER A 263 -15.99 4.85 11.76
N PRO A 264 -16.99 4.76 10.87
CA PRO A 264 -18.19 3.97 11.12
C PRO A 264 -17.94 2.46 11.20
N TRP A 265 -16.80 1.99 10.67
CA TRP A 265 -16.50 0.58 10.50
C TRP A 265 -15.14 0.22 11.09
N LEU A 266 -15.06 -0.94 11.72
CA LEU A 266 -13.84 -1.64 12.11
C LEU A 266 -13.61 -2.83 11.18
N GLY A 267 -12.42 -3.41 11.26
CA GLY A 267 -12.02 -4.56 10.43
C GLY A 267 -11.09 -4.14 9.30
N ARG A 268 -11.05 -4.94 8.25
CA ARG A 268 -10.04 -4.83 7.17
C ARG A 268 -10.67 -5.00 5.81
N ALA A 269 -10.18 -4.23 4.84
CA ALA A 269 -10.57 -4.35 3.46
C ALA A 269 -9.36 -4.28 2.53
N LEU A 270 -9.46 -4.94 1.38
CA LEU A 270 -8.63 -4.65 0.23
C LEU A 270 -9.25 -3.50 -0.54
N CYS A 271 -8.45 -2.47 -0.78
CA CYS A 271 -8.80 -1.30 -1.54
C CYS A 271 -7.86 -1.14 -2.74
N THR A 272 -8.30 -0.36 -3.72
CA THR A 272 -7.49 0.09 -4.84
C THR A 272 -7.60 1.60 -4.95
N PHE A 273 -6.54 2.24 -5.45
CA PHE A 273 -6.68 3.60 -5.96
C PHE A 273 -7.19 3.54 -7.40
N THR A 274 -8.08 4.45 -7.76
CA THR A 274 -8.56 4.60 -9.14
C THR A 274 -8.55 6.08 -9.53
N PRO A 275 -8.25 6.41 -10.79
CA PRO A 275 -8.57 7.73 -11.29
C PRO A 275 -10.10 7.95 -11.24
N ASP A 276 -10.52 9.21 -11.14
CA ASP A 276 -11.93 9.56 -11.29
C ASP A 276 -12.32 9.54 -12.76
N GLU A 277 -13.34 8.75 -13.09
CA GLU A 277 -13.83 8.57 -14.47
C GLU A 277 -14.99 9.53 -14.79
N HIS A 278 -15.42 10.39 -13.85
CA HIS A 278 -16.56 11.25 -14.07
C HIS A 278 -16.24 12.31 -15.15
N PRO A 279 -17.10 12.52 -16.17
CA PRO A 279 -16.82 13.44 -17.28
C PRO A 279 -16.44 14.87 -16.86
N ARG A 280 -17.02 15.35 -15.74
CA ARG A 280 -16.69 16.67 -15.15
C ARG A 280 -15.24 16.79 -14.66
N HIS A 281 -14.59 15.67 -14.36
CA HIS A 281 -13.18 15.62 -13.98
C HIS A 281 -12.29 15.20 -15.16
N SER A 282 -12.82 15.24 -16.40
CA SER A 282 -12.02 14.97 -17.59
C SER A 282 -10.83 15.95 -17.66
N GLY A 283 -9.62 15.38 -17.59
CA GLY A 283 -8.37 16.13 -17.57
C GLY A 283 -7.96 16.71 -16.20
N ASP A 284 -8.75 16.48 -15.15
CA ASP A 284 -8.36 16.73 -13.75
C ASP A 284 -7.74 15.45 -13.15
N ARG A 285 -6.87 15.62 -12.16
CA ARG A 285 -6.17 14.49 -11.53
C ARG A 285 -6.79 14.22 -10.18
N VAL A 286 -7.92 13.52 -10.21
CA VAL A 286 -8.68 13.14 -9.03
C VAL A 286 -8.46 11.66 -8.74
N VAL A 287 -8.05 11.34 -7.51
CA VAL A 287 -7.88 9.98 -7.02
C VAL A 287 -9.06 9.61 -6.13
N ASN A 288 -9.62 8.43 -6.38
CA ASN A 288 -10.59 7.79 -5.53
C ASN A 288 -9.99 6.56 -4.84
N ILE A 289 -10.62 6.12 -3.76
CA ILE A 289 -10.39 4.80 -3.18
C ILE A 289 -11.62 3.94 -3.48
N LYS A 290 -11.41 2.75 -4.03
CA LYS A 290 -12.46 1.75 -4.30
C LYS A 290 -12.23 0.51 -3.46
N TYR A 291 -13.28 -0.04 -2.88
CA TYR A 291 -13.21 -1.36 -2.24
C TYR A 291 -13.02 -2.42 -3.31
N HIS A 292 -11.97 -3.22 -3.19
CA HIS A 292 -11.77 -4.39 -4.02
C HIS A 292 -12.43 -5.62 -3.38
N LYS A 293 -12.20 -5.82 -2.07
CA LYS A 293 -12.79 -6.91 -1.29
C LYS A 293 -12.88 -6.50 0.18
N VAL A 294 -13.99 -6.82 0.85
CA VAL A 294 -14.11 -6.66 2.30
C VAL A 294 -13.67 -7.97 2.94
N LEU A 295 -12.67 -7.92 3.84
CA LEU A 295 -12.12 -9.11 4.50
C LEU A 295 -12.80 -9.36 5.83
N GLU A 296 -13.01 -8.28 6.59
CA GLU A 296 -13.60 -8.29 7.91
C GLU A 296 -14.28 -6.94 8.12
N LEU A 297 -15.52 -6.96 8.62
CA LEU A 297 -16.30 -5.75 8.80
C LEU A 297 -17.18 -5.85 10.03
N HIS A 298 -17.00 -4.89 10.93
CA HIS A 298 -17.82 -4.76 12.14
C HIS A 298 -18.24 -3.31 12.31
N PRO A 299 -19.46 -3.01 12.78
CA PRO A 299 -19.82 -1.64 13.13
C PRO A 299 -18.93 -1.11 14.27
N ASN A 300 -18.48 0.14 14.17
CA ASN A 300 -17.69 0.74 15.24
C ASN A 300 -18.61 1.22 16.38
N PRO A 301 -18.50 0.70 17.61
CA PRO A 301 -19.33 1.14 18.74
C PRO A 301 -19.08 2.59 19.15
N ALA A 302 -17.91 3.16 18.82
CA ALA A 302 -17.63 4.57 19.08
C ALA A 302 -18.26 5.53 18.04
N PHE A 303 -18.85 5.01 16.97
CA PHE A 303 -19.52 5.84 15.97
C PHE A 303 -20.92 6.27 16.47
N PRO A 304 -21.27 7.57 16.39
CA PRO A 304 -22.55 8.06 16.91
C PRO A 304 -23.75 7.39 16.22
N GLU A 305 -24.71 6.92 17.03
CA GLU A 305 -25.89 6.18 16.56
C GLU A 305 -26.76 7.04 15.64
N GLU A 306 -26.94 8.30 16.03
CA GLU A 306 -27.67 9.32 15.29
C GLU A 306 -27.08 9.63 13.91
N LEU A 307 -25.87 9.17 13.58
CA LEU A 307 -25.24 9.36 12.28
C LEU A 307 -25.22 8.08 11.43
N ARG A 308 -25.71 6.94 11.94
CA ARG A 308 -25.65 5.68 11.19
C ARG A 308 -26.43 5.72 9.88
N TYR A 309 -27.49 6.50 9.82
CA TYR A 309 -28.32 6.63 8.60
C TYR A 309 -27.57 7.28 7.42
N VAL A 310 -26.48 8.02 7.64
CA VAL A 310 -25.71 8.68 6.56
C VAL A 310 -24.54 7.84 6.04
N VAL A 311 -24.16 6.78 6.74
CA VAL A 311 -23.07 5.89 6.33
C VAL A 311 -23.65 4.66 5.66
N ARG A 312 -22.95 4.18 4.63
CA ARG A 312 -23.30 2.94 3.94
C ARG A 312 -22.26 1.88 4.27
N GLU A 313 -22.73 0.64 4.36
CA GLU A 313 -21.88 -0.51 4.53
C GLU A 313 -20.89 -0.65 3.33
N PRO A 314 -19.59 -0.85 3.57
CA PRO A 314 -18.60 -1.12 2.54
C PRO A 314 -18.98 -2.33 1.70
N LYS A 315 -19.04 -2.16 0.39
CA LYS A 315 -19.29 -3.26 -0.56
C LYS A 315 -18.17 -3.35 -1.58
N ALA A 316 -17.81 -4.57 -1.97
CA ALA A 316 -16.84 -4.78 -3.04
C ALA A 316 -17.26 -4.01 -4.31
N ASN A 317 -16.27 -3.48 -5.01
CA ASN A 317 -16.41 -2.64 -6.20
C ASN A 317 -17.16 -1.32 -6.02
N THR A 318 -17.34 -0.83 -4.79
CA THR A 318 -17.90 0.51 -4.52
C THR A 318 -16.82 1.49 -4.07
N LEU A 319 -17.06 2.80 -4.29
CA LEU A 319 -16.17 3.84 -3.79
C LEU A 319 -16.21 3.88 -2.26
N LEU A 320 -15.04 4.05 -1.65
CA LEU A 320 -14.92 4.37 -0.23
C LEU A 320 -15.59 5.71 0.03
N ARG A 321 -16.41 5.77 1.08
CA ARG A 321 -17.19 6.95 1.43
C ARG A 321 -16.80 7.51 2.78
N ARG A 322 -16.86 8.84 2.88
CA ARG A 322 -16.78 9.63 4.10
C ARG A 322 -18.16 10.22 4.36
N GLY A 323 -18.95 9.57 5.21
CA GLY A 323 -20.38 9.86 5.33
C GLY A 323 -21.10 9.62 4.00
N ALA A 324 -21.82 10.63 3.51
CA ALA A 324 -22.57 10.54 2.26
C ALA A 324 -21.70 10.70 0.99
N HIS A 325 -20.49 11.23 1.08
CA HIS A 325 -19.67 11.58 -0.08
C HIS A 325 -18.55 10.55 -0.33
N PRO A 326 -18.18 10.26 -1.59
CA PRO A 326 -16.99 9.48 -1.88
C PRO A 326 -15.75 10.19 -1.35
N TRP A 327 -14.74 9.42 -0.95
CA TRP A 327 -13.42 9.96 -0.69
C TRP A 327 -12.76 10.31 -2.02
N GLN A 328 -12.37 11.56 -2.18
CA GLN A 328 -11.71 12.08 -3.37
C GLN A 328 -10.51 12.94 -2.94
N LEU A 329 -9.41 12.82 -3.67
CA LEU A 329 -8.24 13.68 -3.55
C LEU A 329 -7.94 14.32 -4.90
N HIS A 330 -8.13 15.64 -4.98
CA HIS A 330 -7.88 16.43 -6.19
C HIS A 330 -6.44 16.95 -6.18
N LEU A 331 -5.56 16.35 -6.98
CA LEU A 331 -4.10 16.60 -6.94
C LEU A 331 -3.70 17.97 -7.49
N ASP A 332 -4.56 18.62 -8.27
CA ASP A 332 -4.31 19.96 -8.81
C ASP A 332 -4.59 21.06 -7.77
N THR A 333 -5.42 20.78 -6.77
CA THR A 333 -5.94 21.79 -5.83
C THR A 333 -5.57 21.51 -4.37
N CYS A 334 -5.10 20.31 -4.04
CA CYS A 334 -4.68 19.98 -2.69
C CYS A 334 -3.31 20.58 -2.34
N LYS A 335 -2.98 20.58 -1.04
CA LYS A 335 -1.69 21.07 -0.56
C LYS A 335 -0.53 20.21 -1.13
N PRO A 336 0.66 20.79 -1.38
CA PRO A 336 1.79 20.07 -1.96
C PRO A 336 2.19 18.79 -1.23
N GLU A 337 2.01 18.72 0.09
CA GLU A 337 2.37 17.55 0.90
C GLU A 337 1.35 16.42 0.74
N LEU A 338 0.09 16.75 0.40
CA LEU A 338 -0.98 15.76 0.18
C LEU A 338 -0.88 15.10 -1.18
N ARG A 339 -0.33 15.79 -2.19
CA ARG A 339 -0.11 15.23 -3.54
C ARG A 339 1.16 14.37 -3.64
N GLU A 340 2.03 14.41 -2.64
CA GLU A 340 3.27 13.64 -2.64
C GLU A 340 2.97 12.14 -2.71
N GLY A 341 3.65 11.44 -3.61
CA GLY A 341 3.39 10.03 -3.91
C GLY A 341 2.19 9.75 -4.81
N PHE A 342 1.05 10.43 -4.65
CA PHE A 342 -0.13 10.17 -5.50
C PHE A 342 0.10 10.55 -6.99
N HIS A 343 0.89 11.59 -7.25
CA HIS A 343 1.24 11.97 -8.62
C HIS A 343 2.01 10.85 -9.37
N VAL A 344 2.70 9.99 -8.63
CA VAL A 344 3.47 8.87 -9.18
C VAL A 344 2.55 7.85 -9.85
N LEU A 345 1.34 7.63 -9.30
CA LEU A 345 0.38 6.73 -9.93
C LEU A 345 -0.06 7.20 -11.31
N PHE A 346 -0.22 8.53 -11.48
CA PHE A 346 -0.51 9.12 -12.80
C PHE A 346 0.69 9.01 -13.74
N ALA A 347 1.89 9.32 -13.25
CA ALA A 347 3.12 9.23 -14.03
C ALA A 347 3.36 7.79 -14.52
N ASN A 348 3.26 6.81 -13.64
CA ASN A 348 3.39 5.40 -13.98
C ASN A 348 2.32 5.00 -15.01
N ALA A 349 1.06 5.36 -14.79
CA ALA A 349 -0.04 5.06 -15.70
C ALA A 349 0.00 5.82 -17.05
N ARG A 350 1.01 6.68 -17.27
CA ARG A 350 1.11 7.58 -18.44
C ARG A 350 -0.16 8.42 -18.64
N LEU A 351 -0.82 8.74 -17.53
CA LEU A 351 -1.94 9.66 -17.49
C LEU A 351 -1.41 11.11 -17.44
N PRO A 352 -2.24 12.11 -17.77
CA PRO A 352 -1.78 13.50 -17.90
C PRO A 352 -0.92 13.97 -16.70
N PRO A 353 0.26 14.57 -16.97
CA PRO A 353 1.19 14.99 -15.92
C PRO A 353 0.63 16.15 -15.09
N LEU A 354 1.34 16.54 -14.02
CA LEU A 354 0.89 17.66 -13.19
C LEU A 354 0.73 18.94 -14.01
N ARG A 355 -0.48 19.52 -13.99
CA ARG A 355 -0.68 20.89 -14.47
C ARG A 355 0.15 21.82 -13.59
N THR A 356 1.15 22.46 -14.18
CA THR A 356 1.91 23.51 -13.49
C THR A 356 0.98 24.68 -13.17
N THR A 357 1.29 25.47 -12.15
CA THR A 357 0.54 26.69 -11.79
C THR A 357 0.32 27.63 -12.97
N ARG A 358 1.23 27.62 -13.96
CA ARG A 358 1.12 28.36 -15.23
C ARG A 358 -0.02 27.86 -16.12
N SER A 359 -0.24 26.54 -16.19
CA SER A 359 -1.32 25.91 -16.98
C SER A 359 -2.69 25.95 -16.32
N LEU A 360 -2.77 26.12 -14.99
CA LEU A 360 -4.04 26.31 -14.28
C LEU A 360 -4.64 27.71 -14.53
N ARG A 361 -3.79 28.71 -14.83
CA ARG A 361 -4.23 30.08 -15.18
C ARG A 361 -4.76 30.19 -16.61
N SER A 362 -4.49 29.23 -17.47
CA SER A 362 -4.89 29.26 -18.88
C SER A 362 -6.20 28.52 -19.15
N LYS A 363 -7.09 28.33 -18.15
CA LYS A 363 -8.46 27.93 -18.47
C LYS A 363 -9.04 28.99 -19.41
N PRO A 364 -9.44 28.64 -20.65
CA PRO A 364 -10.14 29.57 -21.50
C PRO A 364 -11.40 29.97 -20.76
N VAL A 365 -11.61 31.27 -20.56
CA VAL A 365 -12.93 31.79 -20.26
C VAL A 365 -13.83 31.29 -21.39
N PRO A 366 -14.94 30.56 -21.10
CA PRO A 366 -15.84 30.14 -22.15
C PRO A 366 -16.25 31.39 -22.94
N ALA A 367 -15.94 31.38 -24.24
CA ALA A 367 -16.36 32.40 -25.18
C ALA A 367 -17.89 32.31 -25.30
N GLY A 368 -18.59 33.00 -24.41
CA GLY A 368 -20.05 32.92 -24.32
C GLY A 368 -20.74 33.98 -23.48
N GLU A 369 -20.03 34.91 -22.83
CA GLU A 369 -20.66 36.03 -22.09
C GLU A 369 -19.85 37.33 -22.22
N ARG A 370 -19.55 37.73 -23.46
CA ARG A 370 -19.23 39.13 -23.77
C ARG A 370 -19.92 39.54 -25.05
N GLU A 371 -21.23 39.66 -24.99
CA GLU A 371 -21.96 40.51 -25.90
C GLU A 371 -23.16 41.13 -25.18
N GLN A 372 -23.37 42.42 -25.44
CA GLN A 372 -24.54 43.24 -25.12
C GLN A 372 -24.59 43.93 -23.75
N HIS A 373 -23.92 45.08 -23.66
CA HIS A 373 -24.59 46.35 -23.32
C HIS A 373 -23.67 47.53 -23.69
N ASN A 374 -23.80 47.98 -24.94
CA ASN A 374 -23.42 49.33 -25.36
C ASN A 374 -24.59 49.87 -26.19
N VAL A 375 -25.53 50.52 -25.52
CA VAL A 375 -26.56 51.37 -26.15
C VAL A 375 -26.04 52.80 -26.08
N PRO A 376 -25.79 53.50 -27.21
CA PRO A 376 -25.49 54.92 -27.19
C PRO A 376 -26.79 55.71 -27.02
N SER A 377 -26.96 56.32 -25.86
CA SER A 377 -28.06 57.25 -25.59
C SER A 377 -27.77 58.60 -26.25
N ASN A 378 -28.31 58.79 -27.46
CA ASN A 378 -28.45 60.10 -28.09
C ASN A 378 -29.87 60.60 -27.85
N ALA A 379 -30.04 61.50 -26.88
CA ALA A 379 -31.24 62.32 -26.76
C ALA A 379 -30.83 63.76 -26.42
N ARG A 380 -30.78 64.60 -27.48
CA ARG A 380 -30.81 66.06 -27.37
C ARG A 380 -32.18 66.46 -26.82
N LEU A 381 -32.21 67.17 -25.70
CA LEU A 381 -33.34 68.00 -25.31
C LEU A 381 -32.89 69.46 -25.25
N LEU A 382 -33.67 70.28 -25.95
CA LEU A 382 -33.54 71.70 -26.19
C LEU A 382 -33.74 72.50 -24.90
N GLN A 383 -32.91 73.53 -24.70
CA GLN A 383 -33.20 74.62 -23.76
C GLN A 383 -34.12 75.66 -24.42
N PRO A 384 -35.04 76.30 -23.67
CA PRO A 384 -35.79 77.44 -24.18
C PRO A 384 -34.99 78.74 -24.02
N ARG A 385 -34.99 79.56 -25.08
CA ARG A 385 -34.58 80.96 -25.04
C ARG A 385 -35.82 81.83 -24.86
N THR A 386 -35.71 82.79 -23.96
CA THR A 386 -36.64 83.88 -23.69
C THR A 386 -36.87 84.76 -24.92
N GLY A 387 -38.12 85.21 -25.06
CA GLY A 387 -38.61 86.23 -25.97
C GLY A 387 -40.04 86.57 -25.57
#